data_AF-A0A939F6U4-F1
#
_entry.id   AF-A0A939F6U4-F1
#
_cell.length_a   1.000
_cell.length_b   1.000
_cell.length_c   1.000
_cell.angle_alpha   90.00
_cell.angle_beta   90.00
_cell.angle_gamma   90.00
#
_symmetry.space_group_name_H-M   'P 1'
#
loop_
_entity.id
_entity.type
_entity.pdbx_description
1 polymer ?
#
loop_
_entity_poly.entity_id
_entity_poly.type
_entity_poly.pdbx_seq_one_letter_code
_entity_poly.pdbx_strand_id
1 'polypeptide(L)'
;ELLAPGALYMKNRGAGVPAGKWVRVDTTTLSDRNLVTGGATDPLTAAELLRSARKVRYIGTQELDGVRVRHYRGVTAAAKGFARRDVPFDAYLDEEGRLRKVRHWFSFVNEGRTVDVASTTVLYGFGVPVAVNLPAAGDIYAGKIR
;
A
#
# COMPACT_ATOMS: atom_id res chain seq x y z
N GLU A 1 6.43 5.65 -8.23
CA GLU A 1 7.56 4.71 -8.12
C GLU A 1 7.37 3.58 -9.14
N LEU A 2 8.41 2.81 -9.45
CA LEU A 2 8.33 1.61 -10.28
C LEU A 2 8.97 0.45 -9.53
N LEU A 3 8.24 -0.65 -9.37
CA LEU A 3 8.76 -1.87 -8.77
C LEU A 3 9.06 -2.90 -9.87
N ALA A 4 10.27 -3.44 -9.85
CA ALA A 4 10.71 -4.54 -10.71
C ALA A 4 11.31 -5.64 -9.82
N PRO A 5 11.48 -6.88 -10.32
CA PRO A 5 12.14 -7.93 -9.56
C PRO A 5 13.50 -7.46 -8.99
N GLY A 6 13.60 -7.42 -7.66
CA GLY A 6 14.82 -7.01 -6.95
C GLY A 6 15.13 -5.50 -6.94
N ALA A 7 14.28 -4.64 -7.49
CA ALA A 7 14.57 -3.21 -7.57
C ALA A 7 13.33 -2.30 -7.45
N LEU A 8 13.45 -1.25 -6.63
CA LEU A 8 12.50 -0.14 -6.56
C LEU A 8 13.12 1.10 -7.17
N TYR A 9 12.42 1.74 -8.10
CA TYR A 9 12.82 3.00 -8.72
C TYR A 9 11.90 4.13 -8.24
N MET A 10 12.49 5.14 -7.59
CA MET A 10 11.77 6.28 -7.04
C MET A 10 12.22 7.56 -7.72
N LYS A 11 11.31 8.24 -8.42
CA LYS A 11 11.59 9.57 -9.00
C LYS A 11 11.47 10.64 -7.93
N ASN A 12 12.35 11.65 -7.95
CA ASN A 12 12.27 12.82 -7.09
C ASN A 12 12.24 12.49 -5.58
N ARG A 13 13.10 11.57 -5.13
CA ARG A 13 13.09 11.05 -3.74
C ARG A 13 13.39 12.09 -2.63
N GLY A 14 13.76 13.33 -2.97
CA GLY A 14 14.26 14.30 -2.00
C GLY A 14 15.69 13.95 -1.58
N ALA A 15 16.13 14.32 -0.37
CA ALA A 15 17.41 13.87 0.19
C ALA A 15 18.65 14.16 -0.69
N GLY A 16 18.64 15.31 -1.40
CA GLY A 16 19.72 15.71 -2.30
C GLY A 16 19.69 15.08 -3.70
N VAL A 17 18.63 14.32 -4.05
CA VAL A 17 18.42 13.81 -5.42
C VAL A 17 17.92 14.94 -6.32
N PRO A 18 18.60 15.25 -7.44
CA PRO A 18 18.16 16.29 -8.37
C PRO A 18 16.76 16.01 -8.94
N ALA A 19 16.00 17.09 -9.21
CA ALA A 19 14.70 16.98 -9.85
C ALA A 19 14.80 16.26 -11.20
N GLY A 20 13.83 15.40 -11.50
CA GLY A 20 13.80 14.58 -12.71
C GLY A 20 14.59 13.27 -12.61
N LYS A 21 15.52 13.15 -11.65
CA LYS A 21 16.31 11.92 -11.46
C LYS A 21 15.57 10.86 -10.67
N TRP A 22 16.00 9.62 -10.89
CA TRP A 22 15.49 8.42 -10.25
C TRP A 22 16.54 7.86 -9.29
N VAL A 23 16.08 7.32 -8.18
CA VAL A 23 16.90 6.48 -7.30
C VAL A 23 16.52 5.03 -7.53
N ARG A 24 17.53 4.16 -7.72
CA ARG A 24 17.35 2.72 -7.68
C ARG A 24 17.71 2.20 -6.29
N VAL A 25 16.80 1.45 -5.68
CA VAL A 25 17.02 0.74 -4.41
C VAL A 25 17.01 -0.75 -4.70
N ASP A 26 18.05 -1.46 -4.23
CA ASP A 26 18.05 -2.92 -4.24
C ASP A 26 17.08 -3.42 -3.16
N THR A 27 16.00 -4.08 -3.57
CA THR A 27 14.97 -4.53 -2.65
C THR A 27 15.32 -5.87 -1.99
N THR A 28 16.31 -6.59 -2.51
CA THR A 28 16.77 -7.87 -1.93
C THR A 28 17.55 -7.67 -0.64
N THR A 29 18.10 -6.46 -0.45
CA THR A 29 18.85 -6.08 0.76
C THR A 29 17.99 -5.46 1.86
N LEU A 30 16.68 -5.25 1.62
CA LEU A 30 15.78 -4.65 2.61
C LEU A 30 15.22 -5.72 3.55
N SER A 31 15.46 -5.53 4.85
CA SER A 31 15.16 -6.50 5.90
C SER A 31 13.67 -6.60 6.27
N ASP A 32 12.87 -5.58 5.97
CA ASP A 32 11.47 -5.49 6.39
C ASP A 32 10.45 -5.78 5.27
N ARG A 33 10.92 -5.96 4.01
CA ARG A 33 10.09 -6.10 2.80
C ARG A 33 9.06 -4.97 2.62
N ASN A 34 9.23 -3.85 3.30
CA ASN A 34 8.18 -2.87 3.48
C ASN A 34 8.47 -1.59 2.70
N LEU A 35 8.19 -1.65 1.41
CA LEU A 35 8.83 -0.80 0.39
C LEU A 35 8.20 0.58 0.18
N VAL A 36 7.06 0.88 0.81
CA VAL A 36 6.32 2.13 0.54
C VAL A 36 6.00 2.84 1.85
N THR A 37 6.72 3.91 2.18
CA THR A 37 6.45 4.80 3.33
C THR A 37 6.18 4.06 4.66
N GLY A 38 6.98 3.02 4.98
CA GLY A 38 6.78 2.21 6.18
C GLY A 38 5.57 1.26 6.12
N GLY A 39 5.10 0.90 4.93
CA GLY A 39 4.03 -0.10 4.72
C GLY A 39 2.61 0.36 4.92
N ALA A 40 2.43 1.60 5.34
CA ALA A 40 1.11 2.12 5.68
C ALA A 40 0.18 2.25 4.45
N THR A 41 0.73 2.25 3.23
CA THR A 41 0.02 2.56 1.99
C THR A 41 0.24 1.55 0.86
N ASP A 42 0.97 0.45 1.12
CA ASP A 42 1.14 -0.61 0.11
C ASP A 42 -0.21 -1.33 -0.15
N PRO A 43 -0.74 -1.27 -1.39
CA PRO A 43 -1.99 -1.95 -1.74
C PRO A 43 -1.93 -3.47 -1.57
N LEU A 44 -0.76 -4.09 -1.76
CA LEU A 44 -0.59 -5.54 -1.59
C LEU A 44 -0.70 -5.91 -0.11
N THR A 45 0.07 -5.25 0.75
CA THR A 45 -0.01 -5.43 2.21
C THR A 45 -1.44 -5.18 2.72
N ALA A 46 -2.12 -4.13 2.23
CA ALA A 46 -3.51 -3.85 2.61
C ALA A 46 -4.46 -5.00 2.23
N ALA A 47 -4.27 -5.64 1.08
CA ALA A 47 -5.05 -6.81 0.68
C ALA A 47 -4.67 -8.07 1.47
N GLU A 48 -3.38 -8.29 1.74
CA GLU A 48 -2.89 -9.44 2.51
C GLU A 48 -3.40 -9.45 3.94
N LEU A 49 -3.52 -8.28 4.58
CA LEU A 49 -4.12 -8.16 5.90
C LEU A 49 -5.51 -8.81 5.94
N LEU A 50 -6.32 -8.68 4.89
CA LEU A 50 -7.68 -9.27 4.87
C LEU A 50 -7.67 -10.81 4.94
N ARG A 51 -6.53 -11.49 4.70
CA ARG A 51 -6.43 -12.96 4.84
C ARG A 51 -6.63 -13.45 6.28
N SER A 52 -6.48 -12.57 7.28
CA SER A 52 -6.75 -12.87 8.69
C SER A 52 -8.02 -12.19 9.23
N ALA A 53 -8.91 -11.77 8.31
CA ALA A 53 -10.18 -11.16 8.66
C ALA A 53 -11.03 -12.06 9.57
N ARG A 54 -11.53 -11.48 10.66
CA ARG A 54 -12.42 -12.11 11.63
C ARG A 54 -13.52 -11.14 12.03
N LYS A 55 -14.57 -11.67 12.65
CA LYS A 55 -15.76 -10.88 13.08
C LYS A 55 -16.35 -10.06 11.92
N VAL A 56 -16.29 -10.60 10.70
CA VAL A 56 -16.75 -9.93 9.49
C VAL A 56 -18.27 -9.86 9.50
N ARG A 57 -18.82 -8.68 9.25
CA ARG A 57 -20.25 -8.40 9.14
C ARG A 57 -20.51 -7.72 7.81
N TYR A 58 -21.54 -8.20 7.12
CA TYR A 58 -22.12 -7.49 5.98
C TYR A 58 -22.88 -6.28 6.49
N ILE A 59 -22.61 -5.12 5.89
CA ILE A 59 -23.22 -3.84 6.28
C ILE A 59 -24.31 -3.45 5.28
N GLY A 60 -24.08 -3.68 3.99
CA GLY A 60 -25.04 -3.33 2.95
C GLY A 60 -24.41 -3.23 1.57
N THR A 61 -25.22 -2.77 0.62
CA THR A 61 -24.78 -2.46 -0.74
C THR A 61 -24.66 -0.95 -0.90
N GLN A 62 -23.66 -0.49 -1.66
CA GLN A 62 -23.51 0.91 -2.05
C GLN A 62 -22.96 1.01 -3.47
N GLU A 63 -22.89 2.22 -3.99
CA GLU A 63 -22.24 2.53 -5.28
C GLU A 63 -20.89 3.20 -5.04
N LEU A 64 -19.89 2.83 -5.83
CA LEU A 64 -18.52 3.37 -5.77
C LEU A 64 -18.02 3.56 -7.21
N ASP A 65 -17.93 4.81 -7.64
CA ASP A 65 -17.55 5.21 -9.01
C ASP A 65 -18.37 4.45 -10.10
N GLY A 66 -19.70 4.41 -9.94
CA GLY A 66 -20.60 3.70 -10.87
C GLY A 66 -20.63 2.18 -10.69
N VAL A 67 -19.85 1.61 -9.77
CA VAL A 67 -19.81 0.17 -9.51
C VAL A 67 -20.57 -0.16 -8.23
N ARG A 68 -21.53 -1.07 -8.33
CA ARG A 68 -22.22 -1.61 -7.16
C ARG A 68 -21.26 -2.49 -6.35
N VAL A 69 -21.17 -2.24 -5.06
CA VAL A 69 -20.31 -2.97 -4.14
C VAL A 69 -21.04 -3.39 -2.88
N ARG A 70 -20.66 -4.55 -2.35
CA ARG A 70 -21.02 -5.03 -1.02
C ARG A 70 -20.01 -4.54 -0.01
N HIS A 71 -20.49 -3.90 1.04
CA HIS A 71 -19.69 -3.37 2.14
C HIS A 71 -19.67 -4.37 3.31
N TYR A 72 -18.47 -4.68 3.75
CA TYR A 72 -18.19 -5.48 4.93
C TYR A 72 -17.36 -4.71 5.94
N ARG A 73 -17.61 -4.96 7.22
CA ARG A 73 -16.80 -4.47 8.34
C ARG A 73 -16.24 -5.64 9.12
N GLY A 74 -14.99 -5.53 9.57
CA GLY A 74 -14.39 -6.57 10.40
C GLY A 74 -13.14 -6.07 11.12
N VAL A 75 -12.40 -7.02 11.67
CA VAL A 75 -11.07 -6.78 12.20
C VAL A 75 -10.09 -7.78 11.61
N THR A 76 -8.85 -7.35 11.41
CA THR A 76 -7.75 -8.20 10.96
C THR A 76 -6.60 -8.20 11.98
N ALA A 77 -5.73 -9.21 11.93
CA ALA A 77 -4.59 -9.28 12.83
C ALA A 77 -3.57 -8.25 12.37
N ALA A 78 -3.03 -7.51 13.33
CA ALA A 78 -1.99 -6.54 13.02
C ALA A 78 -0.68 -7.25 12.68
N ALA A 79 0.05 -6.72 11.70
CA ALA A 79 1.43 -7.12 11.44
C ALA A 79 2.37 -6.58 12.54
N LYS A 80 3.62 -7.05 12.58
CA LYS A 80 4.64 -6.50 13.49
C LYS A 80 4.80 -4.99 13.25
N GLY A 81 4.86 -4.20 14.32
CA GLY A 81 5.04 -2.72 14.25
C GLY A 81 3.79 -1.89 14.56
N PHE A 82 2.62 -2.53 14.66
CA PHE A 82 1.37 -1.88 15.05
C PHE A 82 1.24 -1.80 16.58
N ALA A 83 0.68 -0.70 17.08
CA ALA A 83 0.48 -0.51 18.53
C ALA A 83 -0.62 -1.40 19.11
N ARG A 84 -1.55 -1.88 18.27
CA ARG A 84 -2.69 -2.74 18.66
C ARG A 84 -2.63 -4.07 17.92
N ARG A 85 -3.20 -5.12 18.54
CA ARG A 85 -3.28 -6.48 17.98
C ARG A 85 -4.30 -6.63 16.86
N ASP A 86 -5.35 -5.82 16.90
CA ASP A 86 -6.49 -5.86 15.99
C ASP A 86 -6.55 -4.56 15.20
N VAL A 87 -6.66 -4.68 13.87
CA VAL A 87 -6.83 -3.55 12.94
C VAL A 87 -8.26 -3.60 12.40
N PRO A 88 -9.14 -2.66 12.79
CA PRO A 88 -10.46 -2.53 12.18
C PRO A 88 -10.35 -2.22 10.69
N PHE A 89 -11.29 -2.76 9.91
CA PHE A 89 -11.38 -2.46 8.49
C PHE A 89 -12.81 -2.35 7.98
N ASP A 90 -12.95 -1.58 6.90
CA ASP A 90 -14.08 -1.63 5.98
C ASP A 90 -13.58 -2.11 4.61
N ALA A 91 -14.23 -3.11 4.02
CA ALA A 91 -13.90 -3.66 2.71
C ALA A 91 -15.12 -3.62 1.78
N TYR A 92 -14.88 -3.29 0.51
CA TYR A 92 -15.92 -3.08 -0.49
C TYR A 92 -15.60 -3.95 -1.70
N LEU A 93 -16.46 -4.93 -1.97
CA LEU A 93 -16.27 -5.91 -3.04
C LEU A 93 -17.33 -5.74 -4.11
N ASP A 94 -16.96 -5.78 -5.39
CA ASP A 94 -17.92 -5.78 -6.49
C ASP A 94 -18.67 -7.12 -6.62
N GLU A 95 -19.55 -7.21 -7.62
CA GLU A 95 -20.37 -8.40 -7.87
C GLU A 95 -19.50 -9.61 -8.24
N GLU A 96 -18.34 -9.39 -8.89
CA GLU A 96 -17.36 -10.43 -9.20
C GLU A 96 -16.48 -10.82 -7.99
N GLY A 97 -16.66 -10.18 -6.84
CA GLY A 97 -15.87 -10.45 -5.63
C GLY A 97 -14.49 -9.80 -5.64
N ARG A 98 -14.22 -8.85 -6.53
CA ARG A 98 -12.97 -8.09 -6.54
C ARG A 98 -13.03 -6.99 -5.49
N LEU A 99 -11.95 -6.83 -4.74
CA LEU A 99 -11.82 -5.75 -3.77
C LEU A 99 -11.70 -4.40 -4.50
N ARG A 100 -12.68 -3.52 -4.38
CA ARG A 100 -12.69 -2.18 -4.98
C ARG A 100 -12.13 -1.11 -4.06
N LYS A 101 -12.32 -1.29 -2.76
CA LYS A 101 -11.78 -0.40 -1.73
C LYS A 101 -11.57 -1.16 -0.44
N VAL A 102 -10.51 -0.81 0.28
CA VAL A 102 -10.33 -1.18 1.69
C VAL A 102 -9.87 0.02 2.49
N ARG A 103 -10.40 0.15 3.69
CA ARG A 103 -9.97 1.15 4.67
C ARG A 103 -9.58 0.44 5.95
N HIS A 104 -8.39 0.75 6.47
CA HIS A 104 -7.89 0.27 7.74
C HIS A 104 -7.70 1.43 8.71
N TRP A 105 -7.89 1.17 9.99
CA TRP A 105 -7.54 2.10 11.06
C TRP A 105 -6.54 1.46 12.00
N PHE A 106 -5.37 2.08 12.14
CA PHE A 106 -4.31 1.57 13.00
C PHE A 106 -3.48 2.69 13.57
N SER A 107 -2.66 2.36 14.56
CA SER A 107 -1.68 3.28 15.11
C SER A 107 -0.29 2.65 15.06
N PHE A 108 0.72 3.45 14.75
CA PHE A 108 2.14 3.05 14.86
C PHE A 108 2.90 4.02 15.75
N VAL A 109 4.04 3.57 16.25
CA VAL A 109 4.95 4.38 17.06
C VAL A 109 6.03 4.97 16.15
N ASN A 110 6.15 6.29 16.14
CA ASN A 110 7.20 7.02 15.42
C ASN A 110 7.91 7.96 16.40
N GLU A 111 9.22 7.77 16.57
CA GLU A 111 10.04 8.60 17.49
C GLU A 111 9.43 8.73 18.91
N GLY A 112 8.84 7.64 19.42
CA GLY A 112 8.20 7.60 20.74
C GLY A 112 6.79 8.19 20.81
N ARG A 113 6.25 8.72 19.69
CA ARG A 113 4.86 9.21 19.59
C ARG A 113 3.98 8.18 18.89
N THR A 114 2.79 7.94 19.44
CA THR A 114 1.78 7.12 18.76
C THR A 114 0.99 7.99 17.80
N VAL A 115 0.89 7.56 16.54
CA VAL A 115 0.14 8.27 15.49
C VAL A 115 -1.03 7.39 15.03
N ASP A 116 -2.24 7.92 15.08
CA ASP A 116 -3.43 7.28 14.52
C ASP A 116 -3.52 7.53 13.02
N VAL A 117 -3.76 6.46 12.27
CA VAL A 117 -3.79 6.46 10.80
C VAL A 117 -5.05 5.78 10.29
N ALA A 118 -5.71 6.45 9.35
CA ALA A 118 -6.72 5.85 8.49
C ALA A 118 -6.12 5.66 7.09
N SER A 119 -5.78 4.43 6.74
CA SER A 119 -5.25 4.09 5.41
C SER A 119 -6.41 3.68 4.50
N THR A 120 -6.48 4.24 3.29
CA THR A 120 -7.49 3.89 2.28
C THR A 120 -6.79 3.50 0.98
N THR A 121 -7.13 2.32 0.48
CA THR A 121 -6.68 1.81 -0.82
C THR A 121 -7.91 1.64 -1.71
N VAL A 122 -7.84 2.16 -2.93
CA VAL A 122 -8.87 1.98 -3.97
C VAL A 122 -8.23 1.23 -5.13
N LEU A 123 -8.91 0.21 -5.64
CA LEU A 123 -8.45 -0.63 -6.74
C LEU A 123 -9.44 -0.56 -7.90
N TYR A 124 -8.90 -0.35 -9.10
CA TYR A 124 -9.63 -0.18 -10.35
C TYR A 124 -8.76 -0.64 -11.52
N GLY A 125 -9.32 -0.62 -12.74
CA GLY A 125 -8.59 -1.01 -13.95
C GLY A 125 -8.21 -2.50 -13.99
N PHE A 126 -8.98 -3.36 -13.33
CA PHE A 126 -8.73 -4.80 -13.29
C PHE A 126 -8.65 -5.39 -14.70
N GLY A 127 -7.56 -6.12 -14.97
CA GLY A 127 -7.32 -6.75 -16.27
C GLY A 127 -6.82 -5.81 -17.37
N VAL A 128 -6.70 -4.49 -17.10
CA VAL A 128 -6.13 -3.55 -18.06
C VAL A 128 -4.61 -3.73 -18.12
N PRO A 129 -4.03 -4.03 -19.29
CA PRO A 129 -2.58 -4.13 -19.44
C PRO A 129 -1.91 -2.79 -19.14
N VAL A 130 -0.84 -2.81 -18.35
CA VAL A 130 -0.03 -1.61 -18.04
C VAL A 130 1.36 -1.80 -18.66
N ALA A 131 1.76 -0.87 -19.53
CA ALA A 131 3.12 -0.81 -20.05
C ALA A 131 4.02 -0.10 -19.03
N VAL A 132 5.04 -0.80 -18.54
CA VAL A 132 6.02 -0.26 -17.59
C VAL A 132 7.35 -0.07 -18.30
N ASN A 133 7.83 1.17 -18.36
CA ASN A 133 9.15 1.50 -18.89
C ASN A 133 10.09 1.84 -17.74
N LEU A 134 11.22 1.14 -17.64
CA LEU A 134 12.25 1.47 -16.66
C LEU A 134 12.93 2.81 -17.02
N PRO A 135 13.41 3.57 -16.02
CA PRO A 135 14.16 4.79 -16.29
C PRO A 135 15.42 4.49 -17.11
N ALA A 136 15.77 5.37 -18.05
CA ALA A 136 17.04 5.27 -18.76
C ALA A 136 18.21 5.38 -17.77
N ALA A 137 19.33 4.71 -18.06
CA ALA A 137 20.50 4.69 -17.16
C ALA A 137 20.99 6.11 -16.81
N GLY A 138 20.98 7.04 -17.78
CA GLY A 138 21.36 8.44 -17.56
C GLY A 138 20.43 9.21 -16.63
N ASP A 139 19.21 8.73 -16.39
CA ASP A 139 18.23 9.34 -15.49
C ASP A 139 18.33 8.81 -14.06
N ILE A 140 19.14 7.77 -13.81
CA ILE A 140 19.38 7.22 -12.49
C ILE A 140 20.48 8.03 -11.80
N TYR A 141 20.17 8.57 -10.62
CA TYR A 141 21.11 9.29 -9.79
C TYR A 141 22.13 8.33 -9.18
N ALA A 142 23.41 8.55 -9.49
CA ALA A 142 24.53 7.77 -8.97
C ALA A 142 25.27 8.47 -7.80
N GLY A 143 24.80 9.64 -7.35
CA GLY A 143 25.40 10.36 -6.23
C GLY A 143 24.94 9.86 -4.87
N LYS A 144 25.52 10.42 -3.80
CA LYS A 144 25.11 10.10 -2.43
C LYS A 144 23.72 10.68 -2.14
N ILE A 145 22.86 9.86 -1.55
CA ILE A 145 21.58 10.26 -0.95
C ILE A 145 21.88 10.71 0.49
N ARG A 146 21.39 11.88 0.89
CA ARG A 146 21.63 12.48 2.21
C ARG A 146 20.55 12.12 3.22
#